data_AF-A0A8X6UUL0-F1
#
_entry.id   AF-A0A8X6UUL0-F1
#
_cell.length_a   1.000
_cell.length_b   1.000
_cell.length_c   1.000
_cell.angle_alpha   90.00
_cell.angle_beta   90.00
_cell.angle_gamma   90.00
#
_symmetry.space_group_name_H-M   'P 1'
#
loop_
_entity.id
_entity.type
_entity.pdbx_description
1 polymer ?
#
loop_
_entity_poly.entity_id
_entity_poly.type
_entity_poly.pdbx_seq_one_letter_code
_entity_poly.pdbx_strand_id
1 'polypeptide(L)'
;IALIDVLKLLCIIPDGMVGHSTGEIACAYADGCLTLEQAIKAAYFRGKSIDDSNLPEGGMAAVGLSWSQAQKMCPEGVFPSCDNADDSVTISGLKDPIAKFVEKLKEQNIFVRWVNSHGYSFHCEYVKPAAKSLKSYLSKLIMNPKPRSARWISACYPPSEWDKPECKIINDDYFVHNLSSNVLFTSATKMIPSDAIIIEIAPHFLLRSLVKRTVGSKATYFGLMKRDEEESLQYFMDSLGQLYNEGLDPKIELLYPPVNFPVPRGTPMISDLIRWDHSQSFVVPKYTPRTNEFFKEFKFDKEDAYILDHKIDGKPLFPATGYICLAWEALASKLQKNFQE
;
A
#
# COMPACT_ATOMS: atom_id res chain seq x y z
N ILE A 1 9.63 12.79 -5.73
CA ILE A 1 10.76 13.11 -4.83
C ILE A 1 10.24 13.81 -3.58
N ALA A 2 9.74 15.04 -3.64
CA ALA A 2 9.19 15.73 -2.46
C ALA A 2 8.13 14.91 -1.69
N LEU A 3 7.18 14.26 -2.38
CA LEU A 3 6.23 13.33 -1.73
C LEU A 3 6.92 12.17 -1.00
N ILE A 4 8.01 11.63 -1.55
CA ILE A 4 8.81 10.58 -0.89
C ILE A 4 9.44 11.14 0.38
N ASP A 5 9.97 12.37 0.32
CA ASP A 5 10.59 13.00 1.48
C ASP A 5 9.59 13.26 2.60
N VAL A 6 8.39 13.72 2.25
CA VAL A 6 7.32 13.92 3.23
C VAL A 6 6.88 12.59 3.84
N LEU A 7 6.67 11.53 3.04
CA LEU A 7 6.35 10.21 3.57
C LEU A 7 7.47 9.68 4.50
N LYS A 8 8.73 9.81 4.10
CA LYS A 8 9.89 9.42 4.92
C LYS A 8 9.96 10.22 6.22
N LEU A 9 9.73 11.54 6.16
CA LEU A 9 9.65 12.42 7.34
C LEU A 9 8.57 11.94 8.29
N LEU A 10 7.40 11.55 7.77
CA LEU A 10 6.28 11.01 8.52
C LEU A 10 6.49 9.56 9.00
N CYS A 11 7.68 8.99 8.84
CA CYS A 11 8.02 7.61 9.15
C CYS A 11 7.20 6.55 8.38
N ILE A 12 6.63 6.91 7.23
CA ILE A 12 6.03 5.96 6.29
C ILE A 12 7.14 5.43 5.38
N ILE A 13 7.60 4.20 5.68
CA ILE A 13 8.67 3.52 4.95
C ILE A 13 8.07 2.38 4.13
N PRO A 14 8.36 2.27 2.81
CA PRO A 14 7.79 1.21 1.99
C PRO A 14 8.43 -0.15 2.28
N ASP A 15 7.60 -1.18 2.45
CA ASP A 15 8.04 -2.59 2.43
C ASP A 15 8.44 -3.04 1.02
N GLY A 16 7.78 -2.49 0.01
CA GLY A 16 8.05 -2.74 -1.40
C GLY A 16 7.75 -1.52 -2.26
N MET A 17 8.40 -1.42 -3.42
CA MET A 17 8.18 -0.34 -4.39
C MET A 17 8.28 -0.83 -5.83
N VAL A 18 7.46 -0.25 -6.69
CA VAL A 18 7.43 -0.49 -8.14
C VAL A 18 7.39 0.86 -8.85
N GLY A 19 8.25 1.04 -9.84
CA GLY A 19 8.24 2.25 -10.68
C GLY A 19 7.61 1.97 -12.03
N HIS A 20 6.77 2.88 -12.53
CA HIS A 20 6.27 2.83 -13.90
C HIS A 20 7.06 3.79 -14.78
N SER A 21 7.78 3.28 -15.79
CA SER A 21 8.60 4.10 -16.70
C SER A 21 9.56 5.03 -15.93
N THR A 22 9.44 6.35 -16.12
CA THR A 22 10.19 7.41 -15.43
C THR A 22 10.03 7.35 -13.91
N GLY A 23 8.96 6.74 -13.39
CA GLY A 23 8.79 6.48 -11.96
C GLY A 23 9.93 5.67 -11.33
N GLU A 24 10.67 4.88 -12.11
CA GLU A 24 11.83 4.16 -11.60
C GLU A 24 12.99 5.08 -11.16
N ILE A 25 13.07 6.31 -11.67
CA ILE A 25 14.03 7.31 -11.14
C ILE A 25 13.64 7.69 -9.70
N ALA A 26 12.34 7.80 -9.42
CA ALA A 26 11.84 8.06 -8.08
C ALA A 26 12.03 6.85 -7.16
N CYS A 27 11.89 5.61 -7.67
CA CYS A 27 12.22 4.40 -6.92
C CYS A 27 13.72 4.33 -6.58
N ALA A 28 14.59 4.64 -7.54
CA ALA A 28 16.04 4.68 -7.30
C ALA A 28 16.43 5.70 -6.21
N TYR A 29 15.71 6.81 -6.12
CA TYR A 29 15.84 7.75 -5.01
C TYR A 29 15.28 7.20 -3.69
N ALA A 30 14.07 6.62 -3.72
CA ALA A 30 13.43 6.06 -2.54
C ALA A 30 14.28 4.97 -1.89
N ASP A 31 14.88 4.11 -2.71
CA ASP A 31 15.75 2.99 -2.34
C ASP A 31 17.17 3.41 -1.93
N GLY A 32 17.55 4.69 -2.15
CA GLY A 32 18.86 5.22 -1.79
C GLY A 32 19.98 4.96 -2.82
N CYS A 33 19.62 4.40 -3.98
CA CYS A 33 20.54 4.21 -5.10
C CYS A 33 21.01 5.54 -5.71
N LEU A 34 20.11 6.53 -5.78
CA LEU A 34 20.42 7.90 -6.20
C LEU A 34 20.29 8.89 -5.05
N THR A 35 21.16 9.90 -5.03
CA THR A 35 20.95 11.10 -4.21
C THR A 35 19.83 11.97 -4.79
N LEU A 36 19.36 12.97 -4.02
CA LEU A 36 18.38 13.95 -4.47
C LEU A 36 18.83 14.64 -5.77
N GLU A 37 20.08 15.13 -5.77
CA GLU A 37 20.68 15.82 -6.92
C GLU A 37 20.77 14.89 -8.14
N GLN A 38 21.20 13.64 -7.93
CA GLN A 38 21.29 12.66 -9.01
C GLN A 38 19.91 12.32 -9.58
N ALA A 39 18.88 12.14 -8.75
CA ALA A 39 17.54 11.84 -9.22
C ALA A 39 16.95 12.99 -10.06
N ILE A 40 17.11 14.24 -9.60
CA ILE A 40 16.65 15.42 -10.34
C ILE A 40 17.41 15.56 -11.67
N LYS A 41 18.75 15.46 -11.64
CA LYS A 41 19.56 15.56 -12.85
C LYS A 41 19.32 14.40 -13.82
N ALA A 42 19.07 13.19 -13.32
CA ALA A 42 18.75 12.04 -14.18
C ALA A 42 17.42 12.26 -14.90
N ALA A 43 16.39 12.75 -14.21
CA ALA A 43 15.12 13.11 -14.84
C ALA A 43 15.30 14.24 -15.87
N TYR A 44 16.07 15.27 -15.54
CA TYR A 44 16.41 16.36 -16.47
C TYR A 44 17.14 15.85 -17.72
N PHE A 45 18.21 15.06 -17.56
CA PHE A 45 18.99 14.54 -18.67
C PHE A 45 18.23 13.51 -19.51
N ARG A 46 17.27 12.79 -18.92
CA ARG A 46 16.33 11.95 -19.67
C ARG A 46 15.50 12.80 -20.62
N GLY A 47 14.91 13.92 -20.16
CA GLY A 47 14.20 14.86 -21.04
C GLY A 47 15.13 15.47 -22.08
N LYS A 48 16.27 16.03 -21.65
CA LYS A 48 17.28 16.65 -22.52
C LYS A 48 17.76 15.71 -23.64
N SER A 49 17.94 14.43 -23.35
CA SER A 49 18.35 13.45 -24.36
C SER A 49 17.31 13.25 -25.47
N ILE A 50 16.03 13.45 -25.18
CA ILE A 50 14.95 13.39 -26.17
C ILE A 50 15.02 14.63 -27.06
N ASP A 51 15.10 15.80 -26.45
CA ASP A 51 15.21 17.09 -27.15
C ASP A 51 16.43 17.13 -28.09
N ASP A 52 17.57 16.60 -27.65
CA ASP A 52 18.81 16.60 -28.43
C ASP A 52 18.86 15.58 -29.58
N SER A 53 17.87 14.68 -29.65
CA SER A 53 17.91 13.54 -30.57
C SER A 53 17.05 13.68 -31.82
N ASN A 54 16.33 14.81 -31.99
CA ASN A 54 15.46 15.07 -33.14
C ASN A 54 14.60 13.85 -33.50
N LEU A 55 13.95 13.27 -32.50
CA LEU A 55 13.15 12.05 -32.69
C LEU A 55 11.97 12.32 -33.64
N PRO A 56 11.57 11.32 -34.44
CA PRO A 56 10.41 11.48 -35.31
C PRO A 56 9.13 11.67 -34.50
N GLU A 57 8.17 12.41 -35.06
CA GLU A 57 6.88 12.66 -34.42
C GLU A 57 6.08 11.35 -34.29
N GLY A 58 5.54 11.15 -33.10
CA GLY A 58 4.90 9.92 -32.68
C GLY A 58 3.83 10.16 -31.62
N GLY A 59 3.46 9.07 -30.94
CA GLY A 59 2.45 9.12 -29.91
C GLY A 59 2.33 7.81 -29.16
N MET A 60 1.51 7.84 -28.11
CA MET A 60 1.20 6.69 -27.28
C MET A 60 -0.29 6.61 -26.99
N ALA A 61 -0.86 5.40 -26.98
CA ALA A 61 -2.26 5.17 -26.64
C ALA A 61 -2.41 3.96 -25.73
N ALA A 62 -3.18 4.11 -24.65
CA ALA A 62 -3.63 2.99 -23.84
C ALA A 62 -4.78 2.29 -24.55
N VAL A 63 -4.68 0.97 -24.70
CA VAL A 63 -5.64 0.12 -25.41
C VAL A 63 -6.09 -1.04 -24.54
N GLY A 64 -7.37 -1.42 -24.68
CA GLY A 64 -7.98 -2.54 -23.96
C GLY A 64 -7.65 -3.88 -24.60
N LEU A 65 -6.39 -4.27 -24.58
CA LEU A 65 -5.87 -5.53 -25.13
C LEU A 65 -4.95 -6.19 -24.12
N SER A 66 -4.87 -7.52 -24.15
CA SER A 66 -3.77 -8.25 -23.50
C SER A 66 -2.45 -8.05 -24.26
N TRP A 67 -1.33 -8.26 -23.58
CA TRP A 67 0.00 -8.18 -24.19
C TRP A 67 0.13 -9.06 -25.44
N SER A 68 -0.34 -10.32 -25.37
CA SER A 68 -0.28 -11.25 -26.49
C SER A 68 -1.15 -10.82 -27.68
N GLN A 69 -2.32 -10.23 -27.42
CA GLN A 69 -3.16 -9.67 -28.49
C GLN A 69 -2.49 -8.47 -29.15
N ALA A 70 -1.94 -7.55 -28.35
CA ALA A 70 -1.23 -6.39 -28.87
C ALA A 70 -0.04 -6.79 -29.75
N GLN A 71 0.75 -7.78 -29.33
CA GLN A 71 1.86 -8.32 -30.13
C GLN A 71 1.43 -8.90 -31.49
N LYS A 72 0.23 -9.50 -31.57
CA LYS A 72 -0.31 -10.07 -32.82
C LYS A 72 -0.98 -9.03 -33.72
N MET A 73 -1.57 -8.00 -33.12
CA MET A 73 -2.42 -7.03 -33.84
C MET A 73 -1.67 -5.78 -34.28
N CYS A 74 -0.60 -5.39 -33.57
CA CYS A 74 0.17 -4.20 -33.90
C CYS A 74 0.75 -4.29 -35.33
N PRO A 75 0.48 -3.31 -36.20
CA PRO A 75 1.08 -3.25 -37.53
C PRO A 75 2.56 -2.86 -37.44
N GLU A 76 3.26 -2.98 -38.57
CA GLU A 76 4.62 -2.48 -38.70
C GLU A 76 4.72 -0.99 -38.29
N GLY A 77 5.73 -0.67 -37.48
CA GLY A 77 5.95 0.69 -36.95
C GLY A 77 5.08 1.06 -35.74
N VAL A 78 4.28 0.13 -35.20
CA VAL A 78 3.58 0.27 -33.92
C VAL A 78 4.00 -0.87 -33.01
N PHE A 79 4.32 -0.56 -31.77
CA PHE A 79 4.87 -1.50 -30.81
C PHE A 79 4.01 -1.50 -29.54
N PRO A 80 3.69 -2.68 -28.98
CA PRO A 80 3.33 -2.78 -27.56
C PRO A 80 4.51 -2.25 -26.74
N SER A 81 4.25 -1.31 -25.82
CA SER A 81 5.28 -0.57 -25.10
C SER A 81 5.18 -0.70 -23.59
N CYS A 82 3.98 -0.67 -23.03
CA CYS A 82 3.75 -0.87 -21.60
C CYS A 82 2.68 -1.95 -21.37
N ASP A 83 3.04 -3.02 -20.68
CA ASP A 83 2.13 -4.03 -20.14
C ASP A 83 1.62 -3.54 -18.77
N ASN A 84 0.43 -2.92 -18.73
CA ASN A 84 -0.06 -2.20 -17.54
C ASN A 84 -0.98 -3.05 -16.66
N ALA A 85 -1.80 -3.91 -17.27
CA ALA A 85 -2.65 -4.91 -16.62
C ALA A 85 -2.96 -6.03 -17.62
N ASP A 86 -3.57 -7.14 -17.16
CA ASP A 86 -3.90 -8.30 -18.02
C ASP A 86 -4.74 -7.94 -19.27
N ASP A 87 -5.52 -6.86 -19.19
CA ASP A 87 -6.39 -6.35 -20.26
C ASP A 87 -6.06 -4.90 -20.69
N SER A 88 -4.88 -4.38 -20.33
CA SER A 88 -4.50 -3.00 -20.64
C SER A 88 -3.04 -2.87 -21.03
N VAL A 89 -2.82 -2.42 -22.27
CA VAL A 89 -1.48 -2.19 -22.84
C VAL A 89 -1.38 -0.76 -23.35
N THR A 90 -0.22 -0.13 -23.22
CA THR A 90 0.09 1.09 -23.97
C THR A 90 0.87 0.72 -25.22
N ILE A 91 0.39 1.16 -26.38
CA ILE A 91 1.09 1.07 -27.67
C ILE A 91 1.80 2.39 -27.98
N SER A 92 2.93 2.30 -28.67
CA SER A 92 3.74 3.42 -29.14
C SER A 92 4.05 3.27 -30.63
N GLY A 93 4.08 4.36 -31.39
CA GLY A 93 4.39 4.32 -32.81
C GLY A 93 4.51 5.70 -33.43
N LEU A 94 4.92 5.78 -34.69
CA LEU A 94 4.94 7.06 -35.42
C LEU A 94 3.52 7.60 -35.58
N LYS A 95 3.40 8.93 -35.73
CA LYS A 95 2.12 9.66 -35.72
C LYS A 95 1.06 9.05 -36.63
N ASP A 96 1.38 8.81 -37.90
CA ASP A 96 0.40 8.30 -38.86
C ASP A 96 0.08 6.80 -38.64
N PRO A 97 1.06 5.89 -38.49
CA PRO A 97 0.79 4.48 -38.18
C PRO A 97 -0.05 4.28 -36.91
N ILE A 98 0.29 4.97 -35.81
CA ILE A 98 -0.45 4.80 -34.55
C ILE A 98 -1.86 5.38 -34.64
N ALA A 99 -2.05 6.52 -35.30
CA ALA A 99 -3.38 7.10 -35.51
C ALA A 99 -4.28 6.15 -36.33
N LYS A 100 -3.78 5.59 -37.44
CA LYS A 100 -4.53 4.61 -38.24
C LYS A 100 -4.89 3.37 -37.45
N PHE A 101 -3.96 2.86 -36.65
CA PHE A 101 -4.21 1.67 -35.83
C PHE A 101 -5.23 1.95 -34.72
N VAL A 102 -5.16 3.11 -34.08
CA VAL A 102 -6.15 3.54 -33.08
C VAL A 102 -7.56 3.60 -33.67
N GLU A 103 -7.73 4.16 -34.87
CA GLU A 103 -9.06 4.17 -35.52
C GLU A 103 -9.56 2.77 -35.83
N LYS A 104 -8.68 1.88 -36.35
CA LYS A 104 -9.03 0.46 -36.55
C LYS A 104 -9.46 -0.24 -35.27
N LEU A 105 -8.81 0.04 -34.14
CA LEU A 105 -9.20 -0.53 -32.84
C LEU A 105 -10.56 0.00 -32.38
N LYS A 106 -10.86 1.28 -32.59
CA LYS A 106 -12.17 1.87 -32.29
C LYS A 106 -13.28 1.26 -33.15
N GLU A 107 -13.04 1.03 -34.44
CA GLU A 107 -13.99 0.33 -35.33
C GLU A 107 -14.31 -1.09 -34.84
N GLN A 108 -13.37 -1.73 -34.14
CA GLN A 108 -13.53 -3.04 -33.51
C GLN A 108 -14.14 -2.97 -32.10
N ASN A 109 -14.59 -1.79 -31.65
CA ASN A 109 -15.10 -1.54 -30.29
C ASN A 109 -14.10 -1.86 -29.17
N ILE A 110 -12.80 -1.75 -29.45
CA ILE A 110 -11.74 -1.91 -28.45
C ILE A 110 -11.52 -0.56 -27.75
N PHE A 111 -11.39 -0.59 -26.42
CA PHE A 111 -11.10 0.61 -25.64
C PHE A 111 -9.79 1.26 -26.10
N VAL A 112 -9.80 2.57 -26.33
CA VAL A 112 -8.61 3.37 -26.63
C VAL A 112 -8.66 4.70 -25.89
N ARG A 113 -7.52 5.11 -25.31
CA ARG A 113 -7.31 6.43 -24.74
C ARG A 113 -5.91 6.93 -25.08
N TRP A 114 -5.81 8.08 -25.72
CA TRP A 114 -4.53 8.74 -25.97
C TRP A 114 -3.82 9.11 -24.67
N VAL A 115 -2.51 8.93 -24.64
CA VAL A 115 -1.62 9.32 -23.55
C VAL A 115 -0.86 10.57 -24.00
N ASN A 116 -0.81 11.60 -23.15
CA ASN A 116 0.01 12.77 -23.46
C ASN A 116 1.50 12.42 -23.35
N SER A 117 2.12 12.10 -24.47
CA SER A 117 3.56 11.82 -24.60
C SER A 117 4.34 12.96 -25.26
N HIS A 118 3.74 14.15 -25.40
CA HIS A 118 4.32 15.32 -26.08
C HIS A 118 4.83 15.02 -27.50
N GLY A 119 4.17 14.11 -28.22
CA GLY A 119 4.52 13.77 -29.59
C GLY A 119 5.66 12.75 -29.71
N TYR A 120 6.03 12.05 -28.64
CA TYR A 120 7.07 11.03 -28.66
C TYR A 120 6.54 9.62 -28.40
N SER A 121 7.29 8.62 -28.88
CA SER A 121 6.96 7.19 -28.78
C SER A 121 7.94 6.51 -27.83
N PHE A 122 7.66 6.58 -26.53
CA PHE A 122 8.53 5.98 -25.51
C PHE A 122 8.44 4.45 -25.50
N HIS A 123 9.49 3.79 -24.98
CA HIS A 123 9.56 2.32 -24.80
C HIS A 123 9.38 1.53 -26.10
N CYS A 124 9.93 2.06 -27.20
CA CYS A 124 9.98 1.40 -28.49
C CYS A 124 11.25 1.80 -29.25
N GLU A 125 11.46 1.25 -30.45
CA GLU A 125 12.70 1.47 -31.19
C GLU A 125 12.97 2.94 -31.55
N TYR A 126 11.92 3.76 -31.70
CA TYR A 126 12.05 5.17 -32.07
C TYR A 126 12.72 6.04 -31.01
N VAL A 127 12.83 5.58 -29.75
CA VAL A 127 13.51 6.31 -28.68
C VAL A 127 15.00 5.95 -28.57
N LYS A 128 15.46 4.89 -29.25
CA LYS A 128 16.86 4.42 -29.20
C LYS A 128 17.90 5.48 -29.57
N PRO A 129 17.66 6.44 -30.50
CA PRO A 129 18.63 7.51 -30.75
C PRO A 129 18.96 8.35 -29.50
N ALA A 130 17.99 8.55 -28.61
CA ALA A 130 18.19 9.27 -27.35
C ALA A 130 19.00 8.48 -26.31
N ALA A 131 19.05 7.16 -26.41
CA ALA A 131 19.80 6.29 -25.50
C ALA A 131 21.29 6.67 -25.44
N LYS A 132 21.90 7.03 -26.57
CA LYS A 132 23.33 7.37 -26.64
C LYS A 132 23.64 8.65 -25.86
N SER A 133 22.85 9.71 -26.08
CA SER A 133 22.98 10.99 -25.38
C SER A 133 22.70 10.80 -23.88
N LEU A 134 21.65 10.06 -23.54
CA LEU A 134 21.31 9.74 -22.16
C LEU A 134 22.47 9.03 -21.44
N LYS A 135 23.05 7.99 -22.05
CA LYS A 135 24.19 7.27 -21.48
C LYS A 135 25.38 8.21 -21.22
N SER A 136 25.68 9.10 -22.16
CA SER A 136 26.77 10.08 -22.02
C SER A 136 26.54 11.05 -20.85
N TYR A 137 25.31 11.48 -20.61
CA TYR A 137 24.99 12.34 -19.47
C TYR A 137 25.02 11.57 -18.15
N LEU A 138 24.42 10.39 -18.11
CA LEU A 138 24.28 9.61 -16.87
C LEU A 138 25.59 8.98 -16.41
N SER A 139 26.48 8.56 -17.31
CA SER A 139 27.80 8.04 -16.95
C SER A 139 28.64 9.04 -16.13
N LYS A 140 28.47 10.34 -16.38
CA LYS A 140 29.13 11.42 -15.61
C LYS A 140 28.43 11.73 -14.29
N LEU A 141 27.15 11.37 -14.18
CA LEU A 141 26.32 11.65 -13.01
C LEU A 141 26.35 10.50 -11.99
N ILE A 142 26.38 9.26 -12.48
CA ILE A 142 26.31 8.02 -11.69
C ILE A 142 27.67 7.32 -11.76
N MET A 143 28.69 7.96 -11.18
CA MET A 143 30.06 7.43 -11.20
C MET A 143 30.25 6.22 -10.28
N ASN A 144 29.48 6.17 -9.19
CA ASN A 144 29.52 5.10 -8.19
C ASN A 144 28.14 4.46 -8.09
N PRO A 145 27.80 3.54 -9.01
CA PRO A 145 26.48 2.92 -9.03
C PRO A 145 26.29 2.05 -7.77
N LYS A 146 25.08 2.06 -7.25
CA LYS A 146 24.72 1.31 -6.03
C LYS A 146 23.83 0.12 -6.39
N PRO A 147 23.90 -0.98 -5.60
CA PRO A 147 22.96 -2.06 -5.74
C PRO A 147 21.56 -1.59 -5.33
N ARG A 148 20.55 -2.08 -6.05
CA ARG A 148 19.15 -2.00 -5.67
C ARG A 148 18.86 -2.99 -4.54
N SER A 149 18.01 -2.60 -3.59
CA SER A 149 17.54 -3.49 -2.52
C SER A 149 16.45 -4.45 -3.01
N ALA A 150 16.20 -5.52 -2.25
CA ALA A 150 15.13 -6.47 -2.54
C ALA A 150 13.71 -5.85 -2.49
N ARG A 151 13.54 -4.65 -1.91
CA ARG A 151 12.25 -3.97 -1.82
C ARG A 151 11.81 -3.36 -3.14
N TRP A 152 12.74 -3.06 -4.04
CA TRP A 152 12.39 -2.46 -5.33
C TRP A 152 12.32 -3.53 -6.44
N ILE A 153 11.10 -3.76 -6.91
CA ILE A 153 10.79 -4.63 -8.04
C ILE A 153 10.88 -3.81 -9.33
N SER A 154 11.77 -4.21 -10.23
CA SER A 154 11.94 -3.56 -11.53
C SER A 154 10.76 -3.88 -12.45
N ALA A 155 10.26 -2.87 -13.14
CA ALA A 155 9.27 -3.00 -14.21
C ALA A 155 9.91 -2.86 -15.60
N CYS A 156 11.23 -2.72 -15.74
CA CYS A 156 11.90 -2.70 -17.04
C CYS A 156 12.67 -4.00 -17.36
N TYR A 157 12.77 -4.92 -16.41
CA TYR A 157 13.32 -6.27 -16.61
C TYR A 157 12.27 -7.34 -16.32
N PRO A 158 12.24 -8.45 -17.09
CA PRO A 158 11.36 -9.57 -16.80
C PRO A 158 11.78 -10.28 -15.51
N PRO A 159 10.86 -10.96 -14.79
CA PRO A 159 11.16 -11.64 -13.53
C PRO A 159 12.34 -12.62 -13.60
N SER A 160 12.51 -13.31 -14.74
CA SER A 160 13.64 -14.22 -14.99
C SER A 160 15.01 -13.55 -15.01
N GLU A 161 15.06 -12.21 -15.08
CA GLU A 161 16.28 -11.43 -15.19
C GLU A 161 16.56 -10.54 -13.97
N TRP A 162 15.69 -10.55 -12.95
CA TRP A 162 15.89 -9.72 -11.76
C TRP A 162 17.16 -10.04 -10.98
N ASP A 163 17.65 -11.27 -11.11
CA ASP A 163 18.89 -11.69 -10.46
C ASP A 163 20.16 -11.31 -11.22
N LYS A 164 20.04 -10.86 -12.47
CA LYS A 164 21.19 -10.50 -13.31
C LYS A 164 21.86 -9.20 -12.80
N PRO A 165 23.19 -9.07 -12.94
CA PRO A 165 23.93 -7.88 -12.49
C PRO A 165 23.39 -6.56 -13.07
N GLU A 166 22.97 -6.56 -14.32
CA GLU A 166 22.43 -5.40 -15.04
C GLU A 166 21.13 -4.89 -14.39
N CYS A 167 20.35 -5.80 -13.82
CA CYS A 167 19.14 -5.45 -13.10
C CYS A 167 19.46 -5.03 -11.66
N LYS A 168 20.47 -5.62 -11.02
CA LYS A 168 20.82 -5.38 -9.61
C LYS A 168 21.59 -4.07 -9.37
N ILE A 169 22.39 -3.61 -10.32
CA ILE A 169 23.22 -2.41 -10.17
C ILE A 169 22.57 -1.23 -10.90
N ILE A 170 22.29 -0.14 -10.17
CA ILE A 170 21.65 1.04 -10.74
C ILE A 170 22.71 1.99 -11.28
N ASN A 171 22.99 1.84 -12.57
CA ASN A 171 23.93 2.65 -13.35
C ASN A 171 23.22 3.38 -14.51
N ASP A 172 24.01 4.01 -15.38
CA ASP A 172 23.54 4.63 -16.63
C ASP A 172 22.86 3.62 -17.57
N ASP A 173 23.42 2.42 -17.72
CA ASP A 173 22.86 1.35 -18.54
C ASP A 173 21.45 0.93 -18.09
N TYR A 174 21.19 0.85 -16.78
CA TYR A 174 19.86 0.57 -16.24
C TYR A 174 18.82 1.59 -16.72
N PHE A 175 19.16 2.89 -16.67
CA PHE A 175 18.23 3.95 -17.09
C PHE A 175 18.06 4.06 -18.60
N VAL A 176 19.11 3.73 -19.36
CA VAL A 176 19.05 3.61 -20.82
C VAL A 176 18.14 2.45 -21.23
N HIS A 177 18.27 1.31 -20.54
CA HIS A 177 17.38 0.16 -20.71
C HIS A 177 15.95 0.52 -20.33
N ASN A 178 15.73 1.18 -19.19
CA ASN A 178 14.40 1.67 -18.79
C ASN A 178 13.76 2.60 -19.84
N LEU A 179 14.53 3.46 -20.52
CA LEU A 179 13.99 4.33 -21.57
C LEU A 179 13.59 3.55 -22.83
N SER A 180 14.40 2.57 -23.22
CA SER A 180 14.35 1.94 -24.55
C SER A 180 13.57 0.63 -24.59
N SER A 181 13.43 -0.03 -23.44
CA SER A 181 12.76 -1.32 -23.28
C SER A 181 11.31 -1.15 -22.83
N ASN A 182 10.53 -2.23 -22.99
CA ASN A 182 9.14 -2.27 -22.56
C ASN A 182 8.98 -2.09 -21.04
N VAL A 183 7.87 -1.51 -20.63
CA VAL A 183 7.46 -1.45 -19.22
C VAL A 183 6.60 -2.68 -18.90
N LEU A 184 7.12 -3.62 -18.12
CA LEU A 184 6.52 -4.87 -17.69
C LEU A 184 5.78 -4.71 -16.34
N PHE A 185 4.87 -3.74 -16.26
CA PHE A 185 4.23 -3.33 -15.01
C PHE A 185 3.27 -4.40 -14.44
N THR A 186 2.58 -5.15 -15.30
CA THR A 186 1.74 -6.29 -14.86
C THR A 186 2.54 -7.33 -14.10
N SER A 187 3.73 -7.68 -14.58
CA SER A 187 4.60 -8.66 -13.91
C SER A 187 5.09 -8.15 -12.56
N ALA A 188 5.44 -6.87 -12.46
CA ALA A 188 5.88 -6.26 -11.20
C ALA A 188 4.73 -6.14 -10.19
N THR A 189 3.53 -5.76 -10.63
CA THR A 189 2.35 -5.60 -9.76
C THR A 189 1.77 -6.93 -9.26
N LYS A 190 1.94 -8.03 -10.00
CA LYS A 190 1.58 -9.38 -9.54
C LYS A 190 2.37 -9.85 -8.30
N MET A 191 3.51 -9.22 -8.01
CA MET A 191 4.31 -9.53 -6.82
C MET A 191 3.81 -8.80 -5.56
N ILE A 192 2.89 -7.85 -5.70
CA ILE A 192 2.33 -7.09 -4.58
C ILE A 192 1.37 -8.02 -3.79
N PRO A 193 1.50 -8.11 -2.45
CA PRO A 193 0.57 -8.88 -1.62
C PRO A 193 -0.88 -8.43 -1.79
N SER A 194 -1.82 -9.38 -1.71
CA SER A 194 -3.24 -9.13 -2.00
C SER A 194 -3.93 -8.17 -1.01
N ASP A 195 -3.36 -7.99 0.17
CA ASP A 195 -3.84 -7.17 1.29
C ASP A 195 -2.94 -5.94 1.55
N ALA A 196 -2.09 -5.58 0.57
CA ALA A 196 -1.17 -4.46 0.71
C ALA A 196 -1.89 -3.10 0.73
N ILE A 197 -1.32 -2.16 1.49
CA ILE A 197 -1.63 -0.72 1.41
C ILE A 197 -0.76 -0.12 0.29
N ILE A 198 -1.38 0.34 -0.79
CA ILE A 198 -0.67 0.85 -1.97
C ILE A 198 -0.77 2.38 -2.00
N ILE A 199 0.39 3.05 -2.05
CA ILE A 199 0.48 4.52 -2.13
C ILE A 199 1.03 4.92 -3.49
N GLU A 200 0.22 5.61 -4.30
CA GLU A 200 0.66 6.17 -5.58
C GLU A 200 1.37 7.51 -5.37
N ILE A 201 2.68 7.50 -5.60
CA ILE A 201 3.54 8.69 -5.51
C ILE A 201 3.63 9.36 -6.89
N ALA A 202 2.65 10.20 -7.18
CA ALA A 202 2.56 10.95 -8.42
C ALA A 202 1.86 12.30 -8.19
N PRO A 203 2.08 13.32 -9.04
CA PRO A 203 1.33 14.57 -9.00
C PRO A 203 -0.15 14.39 -9.37
N HIS A 204 -0.52 13.22 -9.91
CA HIS A 204 -1.89 12.79 -10.14
C HIS A 204 -1.94 11.27 -10.13
N PHE A 205 -2.84 10.68 -9.35
CA PHE A 205 -2.99 9.23 -9.28
C PHE A 205 -3.73 8.68 -10.52
N LEU A 206 -3.00 8.03 -11.43
CA LEU A 206 -3.51 7.46 -12.68
C LEU A 206 -3.57 5.94 -12.66
N LEU A 207 -2.72 5.30 -11.86
CA LEU A 207 -2.49 3.85 -11.91
C LEU A 207 -3.48 3.05 -11.07
N ARG A 208 -4.31 3.70 -10.24
CA ARG A 208 -5.31 3.07 -9.36
C ARG A 208 -6.12 1.98 -10.04
N SER A 209 -6.69 2.29 -11.20
CA SER A 209 -7.54 1.34 -11.92
C SER A 209 -6.78 0.13 -12.43
N LEU A 210 -5.52 0.30 -12.84
CA LEU A 210 -4.66 -0.75 -13.37
C LEU A 210 -4.18 -1.68 -12.25
N VAL A 211 -3.67 -1.10 -11.17
CA VAL A 211 -3.16 -1.86 -10.02
C VAL A 211 -4.27 -2.67 -9.36
N LYS A 212 -5.48 -2.10 -9.20
CA LYS A 212 -6.62 -2.83 -8.64
C LYS A 212 -7.06 -4.04 -9.48
N ARG A 213 -6.89 -3.99 -10.81
CA ARG A 213 -7.20 -5.13 -11.68
C ARG A 213 -6.22 -6.29 -11.47
N THR A 214 -4.95 -5.97 -11.21
CA THR A 214 -3.91 -6.99 -11.05
C THR A 214 -3.82 -7.55 -9.62
N VAL A 215 -3.85 -6.68 -8.61
CA VAL A 215 -3.65 -7.07 -7.20
C VAL A 215 -4.94 -7.61 -6.56
N GLY A 216 -6.11 -7.14 -7.03
CA GLY A 216 -7.42 -7.54 -6.52
C GLY A 216 -8.02 -6.55 -5.52
N SER A 217 -9.20 -6.90 -5.01
CA SER A 217 -10.05 -5.98 -4.23
C SER A 217 -9.72 -5.87 -2.74
N LYS A 218 -8.87 -6.76 -2.22
CA LYS A 218 -8.46 -6.75 -0.80
C LYS A 218 -7.41 -5.67 -0.51
N ALA A 219 -6.61 -5.29 -1.52
CA ALA A 219 -5.60 -4.25 -1.38
C ALA A 219 -6.27 -2.86 -1.36
N THR A 220 -5.79 -2.00 -0.48
CA THR A 220 -6.23 -0.60 -0.41
C THR A 220 -5.29 0.28 -1.23
N TYR A 221 -5.84 1.38 -1.76
CA TYR A 221 -5.12 2.21 -2.73
C TYR A 221 -5.37 3.69 -2.50
N PHE A 222 -4.30 4.43 -2.27
CA PHE A 222 -4.29 5.84 -1.95
C PHE A 222 -3.41 6.60 -2.94
N GLY A 223 -3.96 7.69 -3.50
CA GLY A 223 -3.18 8.65 -4.26
C GLY A 223 -2.93 9.87 -3.41
N LEU A 224 -1.71 10.43 -3.44
CA LEU A 224 -1.34 11.56 -2.59
C LEU A 224 -1.70 12.93 -3.19
N MET A 225 -1.85 13.00 -4.51
CA MET A 225 -2.21 14.22 -5.22
C MET A 225 -3.16 13.90 -6.37
N LYS A 226 -4.00 14.87 -6.71
CA LYS A 226 -4.98 14.77 -7.80
C LYS A 226 -4.85 16.00 -8.69
N ARG A 227 -4.88 15.80 -10.01
CA ARG A 227 -4.88 16.91 -10.97
C ARG A 227 -6.17 17.70 -10.83
N ASP A 228 -6.07 19.02 -11.05
CA ASP A 228 -7.19 19.95 -11.00
C ASP A 228 -7.87 20.02 -9.62
N GLU A 229 -7.14 19.64 -8.56
CA GLU A 229 -7.58 19.75 -7.18
C GLU A 229 -7.16 21.10 -6.60
N GLU A 230 -8.13 21.98 -6.34
CA GLU A 230 -7.90 23.33 -5.82
C GLU A 230 -7.19 23.30 -4.47
N GLU A 231 -7.61 22.39 -3.58
CA GLU A 231 -7.05 22.24 -2.24
C GLU A 231 -6.12 21.02 -2.14
N SER A 232 -5.09 21.00 -2.99
CA SER A 232 -4.12 19.89 -3.05
C SER A 232 -3.49 19.54 -1.68
N LEU A 233 -3.28 20.52 -0.80
CA LEU A 233 -2.78 20.28 0.56
C LEU A 233 -3.82 19.55 1.43
N GLN A 234 -5.08 19.96 1.37
CA GLN A 234 -6.17 19.29 2.10
C GLN A 234 -6.32 17.85 1.62
N TYR A 235 -6.32 17.64 0.29
CA TYR A 235 -6.38 16.30 -0.29
C TYR A 235 -5.22 15.41 0.17
N PHE A 236 -4.02 15.96 0.28
CA PHE A 236 -2.87 15.25 0.84
C PHE A 236 -3.07 14.89 2.32
N MET A 237 -3.54 15.83 3.15
CA MET A 237 -3.83 15.57 4.56
C MET A 237 -4.95 14.54 4.77
N ASP A 238 -6.00 14.58 3.94
CA ASP A 238 -7.08 13.59 3.96
C ASP A 238 -6.56 12.20 3.59
N SER A 239 -5.60 12.14 2.66
CA SER A 239 -4.94 10.89 2.28
C SER A 239 -4.11 10.33 3.44
N LEU A 240 -3.41 11.18 4.20
CA LEU A 240 -2.70 10.75 5.42
C LEU A 240 -3.67 10.25 6.51
N GLY A 241 -4.80 10.91 6.69
CA GLY A 241 -5.85 10.46 7.61
C GLY A 241 -6.42 9.09 7.22
N GLN A 242 -6.62 8.86 5.92
CA GLN A 242 -7.02 7.54 5.42
C GLN A 242 -5.95 6.48 5.66
N LEU A 243 -4.68 6.81 5.44
CA LEU A 243 -3.56 5.90 5.76
C LEU A 243 -3.51 5.53 7.25
N TYR A 244 -3.79 6.48 8.14
CA TYR A 244 -3.92 6.22 9.58
C TYR A 244 -5.06 5.23 9.89
N ASN A 245 -6.23 5.40 9.25
CA ASN A 245 -7.36 4.50 9.42
C ASN A 245 -7.09 3.06 8.94
N GLU A 246 -6.16 2.88 7.99
CA GLU A 246 -5.70 1.57 7.52
C GLU A 246 -4.68 0.92 8.46
N GLY A 247 -4.28 1.61 9.53
CA GLY A 247 -3.37 1.08 10.56
C GLY A 247 -1.92 1.55 10.47
N LEU A 248 -1.62 2.52 9.60
CA LEU A 248 -0.32 3.20 9.63
C LEU A 248 -0.28 4.24 10.77
N ASP A 249 0.93 4.56 11.24
CA ASP A 249 1.15 5.57 12.30
C ASP A 249 2.01 6.74 11.79
N PRO A 250 1.50 7.57 10.86
CA PRO A 250 2.22 8.75 10.38
C PRO A 250 2.53 9.72 11.52
N LYS A 251 3.80 10.13 11.63
CA LYS A 251 4.26 11.14 12.60
C LYS A 251 3.92 12.56 12.15
N ILE A 252 2.62 12.87 12.10
CA ILE A 252 2.07 14.14 11.58
C ILE A 252 2.60 15.37 12.32
N GLU A 253 3.01 15.23 13.57
CA GLU A 253 3.62 16.29 14.38
C GLU A 253 4.89 16.85 13.74
N LEU A 254 5.60 16.07 12.92
CA LEU A 254 6.82 16.48 12.23
C LEU A 254 6.57 17.43 11.04
N LEU A 255 5.32 17.61 10.62
CA LEU A 255 4.94 18.62 9.62
C LEU A 255 4.82 20.02 10.22
N TYR A 256 4.73 20.12 11.54
CA TYR A 256 4.51 21.38 12.25
C TYR A 256 5.76 21.79 13.03
N PRO A 257 5.88 23.08 13.38
CA PRO A 257 6.94 23.53 14.29
C PRO A 257 6.91 22.76 15.61
N PRO A 258 8.09 22.51 16.22
CA PRO A 258 8.15 21.79 17.48
C PRO A 258 7.35 22.50 18.57
N VAL A 259 6.53 21.73 19.29
CA VAL A 259 5.76 22.24 20.44
C VAL A 259 6.70 22.40 21.63
N ASN A 260 6.66 23.58 22.27
CA ASN A 260 7.43 23.83 23.49
C ASN A 260 6.68 23.26 24.69
N PHE A 261 7.27 22.27 25.34
CA PHE A 261 6.79 21.72 26.60
C PHE A 261 7.44 22.44 27.80
N PRO A 262 6.74 22.59 28.94
CA PRO A 262 5.38 22.11 29.23
C PRO A 262 4.29 22.96 28.53
N VAL A 263 3.11 22.37 28.32
CA VAL A 263 1.96 23.05 27.71
C VAL A 263 1.42 24.18 28.60
N PRO A 264 0.77 25.22 28.04
CA PRO A 264 0.19 26.31 28.82
C PRO A 264 -0.87 25.85 29.84
N ARG A 265 -0.97 26.60 30.95
CA ARG A 265 -2.05 26.42 31.93
C ARG A 265 -3.40 26.71 31.27
N GLY A 266 -4.36 25.79 31.40
CA GLY A 266 -5.68 25.89 30.75
C GLY A 266 -5.80 25.08 29.46
N THR A 267 -4.74 24.39 29.02
CA THR A 267 -4.83 23.38 27.95
C THR A 267 -5.88 22.32 28.34
N PRO A 268 -6.83 21.98 27.45
CA PRO A 268 -7.88 21.00 27.75
C PRO A 268 -7.35 19.64 28.21
N MET A 269 -8.08 19.01 29.13
CA MET A 269 -7.76 17.67 29.63
C MET A 269 -8.08 16.60 28.56
N ILE A 270 -7.21 15.59 28.43
CA ILE A 270 -7.39 14.49 27.47
C ILE A 270 -8.23 13.35 28.08
N SER A 271 -8.22 13.19 29.42
CA SER A 271 -8.86 12.07 30.12
C SER A 271 -10.33 11.86 29.73
N ASP A 272 -11.08 12.94 29.55
CA ASP A 272 -12.53 12.91 29.35
C ASP A 272 -12.91 12.54 27.89
N LEU A 273 -11.92 12.55 26.99
CA LEU A 273 -12.08 12.18 25.58
C LEU A 273 -11.86 10.69 25.34
N ILE A 274 -11.07 10.02 26.20
CA ILE A 274 -10.76 8.60 26.07
C ILE A 274 -11.93 7.80 26.65
N ARG A 275 -12.66 7.11 25.77
CA ARG A 275 -13.76 6.22 26.14
C ARG A 275 -13.35 4.77 25.92
N TRP A 276 -13.74 3.92 26.86
CA TRP A 276 -13.52 2.49 26.80
C TRP A 276 -14.85 1.78 26.55
N ASP A 277 -14.79 0.56 26.05
CA ASP A 277 -15.95 -0.32 26.01
C ASP A 277 -16.22 -0.86 27.43
N HIS A 278 -17.16 -0.22 28.13
CA HIS A 278 -17.66 -0.64 29.44
C HIS A 278 -18.92 -1.52 29.34
N SER A 279 -19.15 -2.20 28.20
CA SER A 279 -20.30 -3.11 28.05
C SER A 279 -20.25 -4.29 29.03
N GLN A 280 -19.06 -4.73 29.42
CA GLN A 280 -18.86 -5.77 30.41
C GLN A 280 -18.74 -5.18 31.82
N SER A 281 -19.51 -5.74 32.76
CA SER A 281 -19.41 -5.43 34.19
C SER A 281 -18.62 -6.49 34.94
N PHE A 282 -17.77 -6.05 35.86
CA PHE A 282 -16.98 -6.93 36.73
C PHE A 282 -17.57 -6.97 38.13
N VAL A 283 -17.28 -8.05 38.88
CA VAL A 283 -17.74 -8.19 40.26
C VAL A 283 -17.03 -7.16 41.12
N VAL A 284 -17.79 -6.20 41.64
CA VAL A 284 -17.31 -5.26 42.65
C VAL A 284 -17.55 -5.87 44.03
N PRO A 285 -16.50 -6.10 44.85
CA PRO A 285 -16.66 -6.61 46.21
C PRO A 285 -17.63 -5.73 46.99
N LYS A 286 -18.73 -6.34 47.45
CA LYS A 286 -19.70 -5.66 48.32
C LYS A 286 -19.24 -5.83 49.77
N TYR A 287 -19.24 -4.73 50.52
CA TYR A 287 -19.03 -4.80 51.96
C TYR A 287 -20.20 -5.53 52.61
N THR A 288 -19.91 -6.65 53.27
CA THR A 288 -20.86 -7.39 54.11
C THR A 288 -20.41 -7.32 55.57
N PRO A 289 -21.26 -6.83 56.50
CA PRO A 289 -20.93 -6.84 57.92
C PRO A 289 -20.66 -8.27 58.42
N ARG A 290 -19.75 -8.42 59.39
CA ARG A 290 -19.53 -9.73 60.02
C ARG A 290 -20.73 -10.10 60.89
N THR A 291 -21.53 -11.05 60.43
CA THR A 291 -22.58 -11.71 61.23
C THR A 291 -22.16 -13.14 61.57
N ASN A 292 -22.82 -13.77 62.54
CA ASN A 292 -22.65 -15.21 62.85
C ASN A 292 -23.39 -16.12 61.84
N GLU A 293 -23.73 -15.59 60.66
CA GLU A 293 -24.52 -16.28 59.65
C GLU A 293 -23.61 -16.90 58.59
N PHE A 294 -23.94 -18.11 58.17
CA PHE A 294 -23.28 -18.79 57.06
C PHE A 294 -24.11 -18.59 55.80
N PHE A 295 -23.53 -17.97 54.77
CA PHE A 295 -24.16 -17.78 53.46
C PHE A 295 -23.35 -18.50 52.39
N LYS A 296 -24.03 -19.28 51.55
CA LYS A 296 -23.48 -19.86 50.32
C LYS A 296 -24.37 -19.43 49.15
N GLU A 297 -23.77 -18.71 48.21
CA GLU A 297 -24.42 -18.30 46.96
C GLU A 297 -24.06 -19.31 45.88
N PHE A 298 -25.07 -19.95 45.29
CA PHE A 298 -24.87 -20.92 44.21
C PHE A 298 -24.88 -20.22 42.86
N LYS A 299 -23.87 -20.51 42.03
CA LYS A 299 -23.72 -19.93 40.69
C LYS A 299 -23.96 -20.99 39.62
N PHE A 300 -25.19 -21.01 39.11
CA PHE A 300 -25.67 -22.02 38.18
C PHE A 300 -25.10 -21.91 36.75
N ASP A 301 -24.33 -20.86 36.48
CA ASP A 301 -23.58 -20.66 35.23
C ASP A 301 -22.21 -21.35 35.23
N LYS A 302 -21.76 -21.89 36.38
CA LYS A 302 -20.42 -22.49 36.54
C LYS A 302 -20.45 -23.76 37.40
N GLU A 303 -19.70 -23.78 38.51
CA GLU A 303 -19.39 -24.97 39.31
C GLU A 303 -20.63 -25.61 39.96
N ASP A 304 -21.70 -24.84 40.16
CA ASP A 304 -22.95 -25.32 40.77
C ASP A 304 -24.02 -25.73 39.76
N ALA A 305 -23.69 -25.77 38.46
CA ALA A 305 -24.64 -26.13 37.40
C ALA A 305 -25.26 -27.52 37.57
N TYR A 306 -24.55 -28.46 38.22
CA TYR A 306 -25.04 -29.81 38.52
C TYR A 306 -26.34 -29.83 39.34
N ILE A 307 -26.63 -28.76 40.10
CA ILE A 307 -27.86 -28.63 40.88
C ILE A 307 -29.09 -28.56 39.94
N LEU A 308 -28.92 -28.06 38.72
CA LEU A 308 -29.98 -27.98 37.71
C LEU A 308 -30.40 -29.35 37.17
N ASP A 309 -29.60 -30.40 37.35
CA ASP A 309 -29.91 -31.77 36.91
C ASP A 309 -30.91 -32.47 37.84
N HIS A 310 -31.06 -32.00 39.08
CA HIS A 310 -32.05 -32.52 40.01
C HIS A 310 -33.45 -31.97 39.69
N LYS A 311 -34.09 -32.58 38.69
CA LYS A 311 -35.42 -32.20 38.21
C LYS A 311 -36.50 -33.13 38.75
N ILE A 312 -37.48 -32.54 39.42
CA ILE A 312 -38.72 -33.22 39.84
C ILE A 312 -39.87 -32.52 39.12
N ASP A 313 -40.68 -33.29 38.39
CA ASP A 313 -41.75 -32.79 37.53
C ASP A 313 -41.29 -31.68 36.55
N GLY A 314 -40.09 -31.85 35.99
CA GLY A 314 -39.49 -30.93 35.02
C GLY A 314 -38.94 -29.62 35.60
N LYS A 315 -39.05 -29.40 36.91
CA LYS A 315 -38.51 -28.21 37.59
C LYS A 315 -37.19 -28.55 38.30
N PRO A 316 -36.12 -27.75 38.12
CA PRO A 316 -34.90 -27.91 38.91
C PRO A 316 -35.21 -27.52 40.35
N LEU A 317 -35.27 -28.51 41.25
CA LEU A 317 -35.48 -28.29 42.67
C LEU A 317 -34.16 -28.50 43.39
N PHE A 318 -33.83 -27.64 44.35
CA PHE A 318 -32.66 -27.87 45.18
C PHE A 318 -32.81 -29.20 45.93
N PRO A 319 -31.84 -30.14 45.84
CA PRO A 319 -31.97 -31.44 46.47
C PRO A 319 -32.18 -31.32 47.99
N ALA A 320 -33.09 -32.11 48.55
CA ALA A 320 -33.30 -32.14 50.00
C ALA A 320 -32.01 -32.51 50.76
N THR A 321 -31.19 -33.38 50.17
CA THR A 321 -29.85 -33.74 50.66
C THR A 321 -28.88 -32.56 50.66
N GLY A 322 -29.05 -31.60 49.75
CA GLY A 322 -28.25 -30.38 49.69
C GLY A 322 -28.37 -29.53 50.94
N TYR A 323 -29.54 -29.49 51.59
CA TYR A 323 -29.73 -28.75 52.85
C TYR A 323 -28.92 -29.38 54.00
N ILE A 324 -28.80 -30.70 54.00
CA ILE A 324 -27.98 -31.42 54.98
C ILE A 324 -26.50 -31.09 54.76
N CYS A 325 -26.04 -31.09 53.51
CA CYS A 325 -24.67 -30.68 53.17
C CYS A 325 -24.38 -29.23 53.59
N LEU A 326 -25.31 -28.30 53.34
CA LEU A 326 -25.18 -26.90 53.78
C LEU A 326 -25.09 -26.77 55.32
N ALA A 327 -25.92 -27.50 56.06
CA ALA A 327 -25.87 -27.50 57.52
C ALA A 327 -24.55 -28.07 58.05
N TRP A 328 -24.01 -29.10 57.39
CA TRP A 328 -22.71 -29.67 57.72
C TRP A 328 -21.56 -28.70 57.39
N GLU A 329 -21.55 -28.07 56.21
CA GLU A 329 -20.57 -27.03 55.86
C GLU A 329 -20.59 -25.86 56.86
N ALA A 330 -21.78 -25.40 57.27
CA ALA A 330 -21.93 -24.35 58.28
C ALA A 330 -21.38 -24.77 59.64
N LEU A 331 -21.63 -26.02 60.06
CA LEU A 331 -21.08 -26.57 61.32
C LEU A 331 -19.55 -26.69 61.27
N ALA A 332 -19.00 -27.21 60.18
CA ALA A 332 -17.56 -27.33 59.97
C ALA A 332 -16.88 -25.95 59.98
N SER A 333 -17.46 -24.96 59.29
CA SER A 333 -17.01 -23.57 59.30
C SER A 333 -16.99 -22.97 60.71
N LYS A 334 -18.06 -23.19 61.49
CA LYS A 334 -18.14 -22.74 62.90
C LYS A 334 -17.09 -23.40 63.79
N LEU A 335 -16.77 -24.66 63.54
CA LEU A 335 -15.76 -25.43 64.27
C LEU A 335 -14.33 -25.24 63.73
N GLN A 336 -14.15 -24.43 62.68
CA GLN A 336 -12.88 -24.22 61.97
C GLN A 336 -12.23 -25.52 61.47
N LYS A 337 -13.06 -26.46 60.99
CA LYS A 337 -12.64 -27.74 60.41
C LYS A 337 -12.89 -27.78 58.90
N ASN A 338 -12.16 -28.63 58.20
CA ASN A 338 -12.43 -28.92 56.79
C ASN A 338 -13.78 -29.65 56.69
N PHE A 339 -14.59 -29.31 55.69
CA PHE A 339 -15.87 -29.99 55.43
C PHE A 339 -15.69 -31.50 55.18
N GLN A 340 -14.54 -31.91 54.65
CA GLN A 340 -14.22 -33.30 54.34
C GLN A 340 -13.63 -34.09 55.53
N GLU A 341 -13.37 -33.45 56.68
CA GLU A 341 -12.77 -34.04 57.89
C GLU A 341 -13.73 -34.10 59.09
#